data_AF-K2RIK7-F1
#
_entry.id   AF-K2RIK7-F1
#
_cell.length_a   1.000
_cell.length_b   1.000
_cell.length_c   1.000
_cell.angle_alpha   90.00
_cell.angle_beta   90.00
_cell.angle_gamma   90.00
#
_symmetry.space_group_name_H-M   'P 1'
#
loop_
_entity.id
_entity.type
_entity.pdbx_description
1 polymer ?
#
loop_
_entity_poly.entity_id
_entity_poly.type
_entity_poly.pdbx_seq_one_letter_code
_entity_poly.pdbx_strand_id
1 'polypeptide(L)'
;MDEVDFVGTFIEMFEGKYTTLGNRSRLHPRVVKVQLNRHLADVMVGIQDEIIDAFKDSFPTCDDWTEVPVVDCITQIVARVSGRMFGGTELSRNREWVQTSIDFAHDSFNAAQKLKKFPGWLRPVVAQFLPAIRRIRSRYRAAERAAVPLLDAREKSGESAFDLLYWMKEQGVGGEKDHGFLAGILLIVSFAAIHTSAAAPSQLIYDLCQHPECIEPLRAEARKAMDEQGKITKSGFMQLPLLDSIMKESQRFNPLLLSEFFLPSFPDRTLTALATTSHLRAHHHQGLAALQRLRPPRPHADWPAHQRHRHGPQALPGPGDVRPLAFQQDAPGRSDHGGQSAVCVVKPGKPGLWVRPARLPWVSFSIFLFRPASVCI
;
A
#
# COMPACT_ATOMS: atom_id res chain seq x y z
N MET A 1 -14.13 -29.63 8.45
CA MET A 1 -12.83 -29.06 8.89
C MET A 1 -12.56 -27.98 7.87
N ASP A 2 -13.07 -26.79 8.21
CA ASP A 2 -13.29 -25.71 7.26
C ASP A 2 -12.05 -24.81 7.28
N GLU A 3 -11.02 -25.23 6.54
CA GLU A 3 -9.83 -24.42 6.36
C GLU A 3 -9.99 -23.58 5.09
N VAL A 4 -9.99 -22.25 5.24
CA VAL A 4 -10.08 -21.31 4.12
C VAL A 4 -8.78 -21.41 3.32
N ASP A 5 -8.83 -22.01 2.13
CA ASP A 5 -7.69 -22.09 1.20
C ASP A 5 -7.47 -20.74 0.51
N PHE A 6 -6.81 -19.81 1.22
CA PHE A 6 -6.46 -18.49 0.69
C PHE A 6 -5.67 -18.57 -0.62
N VAL A 7 -4.76 -19.56 -0.73
CA VAL A 7 -3.96 -19.75 -1.93
C VAL A 7 -4.84 -20.24 -3.08
N GLY A 8 -5.76 -21.15 -2.81
CA GLY A 8 -6.79 -21.61 -3.76
C GLY A 8 -7.64 -20.45 -4.30
N THR A 9 -8.18 -19.61 -3.42
CA THR A 9 -8.95 -18.42 -3.81
C THR A 9 -8.11 -17.46 -4.66
N PHE A 10 -6.83 -17.27 -4.32
CA PHE A 10 -5.94 -16.41 -5.09
C PHE A 10 -5.62 -16.99 -6.47
N ILE A 11 -5.39 -18.30 -6.58
CA ILE A 11 -5.24 -19.01 -7.86
C ILE A 11 -6.49 -18.84 -8.73
N GLU A 12 -7.69 -18.98 -8.17
CA GLU A 12 -8.93 -18.82 -8.92
C GLU A 12 -9.18 -17.35 -9.33
N MET A 13 -8.90 -16.41 -8.43
CA MET A 13 -9.03 -14.98 -8.68
C MET A 13 -8.15 -14.55 -9.87
N PHE A 14 -6.92 -15.04 -9.94
CA PHE A 14 -5.94 -14.64 -10.96
C PHE A 14 -5.76 -15.65 -12.09
N GLU A 15 -6.54 -16.72 -12.16
CA GLU A 15 -6.32 -17.81 -13.11
C GLU A 15 -4.86 -18.32 -13.07
N GLY A 16 -4.37 -18.59 -11.86
CA GLY A 16 -2.98 -18.88 -11.52
C GLY A 16 -2.32 -19.99 -12.34
N LYS A 17 -3.11 -20.93 -12.84
CA LYS A 17 -2.66 -21.96 -13.80
C LYS A 17 -2.04 -21.37 -15.07
N TYR A 18 -2.50 -20.19 -15.49
CA TYR A 18 -2.06 -19.53 -16.72
C TYR A 18 -1.21 -18.29 -16.46
N THR A 19 -1.51 -17.56 -15.38
CA THR A 19 -0.81 -16.31 -15.00
C THR A 19 0.35 -16.53 -14.03
N THR A 20 0.54 -17.78 -13.57
CA THR A 20 1.56 -18.22 -12.60
C THR A 20 1.48 -17.57 -11.21
N LEU A 21 0.49 -16.69 -10.98
CA LEU A 21 0.14 -16.15 -9.67
C LEU A 21 -0.51 -17.22 -8.78
N GLY A 22 -0.21 -17.18 -7.47
CA GLY A 22 -0.74 -18.16 -6.53
C GLY A 22 0.03 -19.49 -6.49
N ASN A 23 1.34 -19.47 -6.76
CA ASN A 23 2.19 -20.64 -6.55
C ASN A 23 2.12 -21.10 -5.07
N ARG A 24 1.98 -22.41 -4.85
CA ARG A 24 1.94 -23.04 -3.51
C ARG A 24 3.30 -23.14 -2.82
N SER A 25 4.36 -22.57 -3.40
CA SER A 25 5.68 -22.49 -2.76
C SER A 25 5.59 -21.78 -1.40
N ARG A 26 6.16 -22.41 -0.38
CA ARG A 26 6.25 -21.85 0.99
C ARG A 26 7.61 -21.21 1.27
N LEU A 27 8.48 -21.09 0.27
CA LEU A 27 9.82 -20.53 0.44
C LEU A 27 9.75 -19.06 0.85
N HIS A 28 9.16 -18.20 0.02
CA HIS A 28 9.14 -16.76 0.27
C HIS A 28 8.43 -16.35 1.56
N PRO A 29 7.25 -16.90 1.97
CA PRO A 29 6.61 -16.49 3.22
C PRO A 29 7.42 -16.92 4.44
N ARG A 30 8.05 -18.11 4.38
CA ARG A 30 8.94 -18.62 5.43
C ARG A 30 10.17 -17.73 5.58
N VAL A 31 10.83 -17.41 4.47
CA VAL A 31 12.06 -16.60 4.45
C VAL A 31 11.77 -15.17 4.89
N VAL A 32 10.74 -14.52 4.33
CA VAL A 32 10.36 -13.15 4.68
C VAL A 32 10.02 -13.06 6.18
N LYS A 33 9.19 -13.96 6.71
CA LYS A 33 8.77 -13.92 8.12
C LYS A 33 9.95 -14.03 9.09
N VAL A 34 10.96 -14.84 8.76
CA VAL A 34 12.11 -15.08 9.64
C VAL A 34 13.19 -14.03 9.44
N GLN A 35 13.65 -13.85 8.21
CA GLN A 35 14.86 -13.07 7.94
C GLN A 35 14.60 -11.57 7.91
N LEU A 36 13.49 -11.12 7.32
CA LEU A 36 13.20 -9.69 7.24
C LEU A 36 13.05 -9.10 8.64
N ASN A 37 12.40 -9.80 9.57
CA ASN A 37 12.26 -9.33 10.95
C ASN A 37 13.59 -9.31 11.72
N ARG A 38 14.50 -10.26 11.45
CA ARG A 38 15.82 -10.33 12.10
C ARG A 38 16.77 -9.25 11.61
N HIS A 39 16.77 -9.02 10.29
CA HIS A 39 17.69 -8.12 9.61
C HIS A 39 17.06 -6.77 9.25
N LEU A 40 15.89 -6.45 9.82
CA LEU A 40 15.18 -5.21 9.48
C LEU A 40 16.09 -3.99 9.67
N ALA A 41 16.83 -3.93 10.78
CA ALA A 41 17.72 -2.82 11.06
C ALA A 41 18.80 -2.64 9.99
N ASP A 42 19.39 -3.74 9.51
CA ASP A 42 20.44 -3.74 8.48
C ASP A 42 19.88 -3.29 7.13
N VAL A 43 18.69 -3.79 6.78
CA VAL A 43 18.01 -3.47 5.52
C VAL A 43 17.55 -2.02 5.48
N MET A 44 17.11 -1.46 6.62
CA MET A 44 16.56 -0.10 6.70
C MET A 44 17.57 1.00 6.34
N VAL A 45 18.87 0.78 6.55
CA VAL A 45 19.90 1.75 6.16
C VAL A 45 19.93 1.93 4.65
N GLY A 46 19.98 0.82 3.91
CA GLY A 46 20.01 0.83 2.45
C GLY A 46 18.68 1.26 1.81
N ILE A 47 17.55 1.02 2.48
CA ILE A 47 16.23 1.47 2.04
C ILE A 47 16.13 3.00 2.06
N GLN A 48 16.56 3.65 3.14
CA GLN A 48 16.38 5.11 3.27
C GLN A 48 17.16 5.88 2.20
N ASP A 49 18.36 5.42 1.87
CA ASP A 49 19.16 6.00 0.78
C ASP A 49 18.46 5.82 -0.57
N GLU A 50 17.89 4.65 -0.82
CA GLU A 50 17.12 4.38 -2.04
C GLU A 50 15.84 5.22 -2.10
N ILE A 51 15.13 5.43 -0.98
CA ILE A 51 13.96 6.31 -0.92
C ILE A 51 14.35 7.72 -1.38
N ILE A 52 15.40 8.30 -0.79
CA ILE A 52 15.85 9.66 -1.12
C ILE A 52 16.22 9.77 -2.60
N ASP A 53 16.96 8.78 -3.12
CA ASP A 53 17.38 8.75 -4.53
C ASP A 53 16.18 8.57 -5.48
N ALA A 54 15.25 7.67 -5.16
CA ALA A 54 14.07 7.43 -5.97
C ALA A 54 13.12 8.65 -5.99
N PHE A 55 12.99 9.39 -4.88
CA PHE A 55 12.24 10.64 -4.85
C PHE A 55 12.87 11.71 -5.76
N LYS A 56 14.19 11.84 -5.78
CA LYS A 56 14.90 12.78 -6.67
C LYS A 56 14.74 12.45 -8.16
N ASP A 57 14.68 11.16 -8.49
CA ASP A 57 14.51 10.67 -9.87
C ASP A 57 13.05 10.76 -10.33
N SER A 58 12.08 10.50 -9.43
CA SER A 58 10.66 10.40 -9.79
C SER A 58 9.90 11.72 -9.74
N PHE A 59 10.36 12.68 -8.93
CA PHE A 59 9.75 14.01 -8.83
C PHE A 59 10.56 15.04 -9.62
N PRO A 60 9.93 15.80 -10.54
CA PRO A 60 10.63 16.81 -11.30
C PRO A 60 11.12 17.94 -10.39
N THR A 61 12.33 18.42 -10.65
CA THR A 61 12.79 19.70 -10.10
C THR A 61 11.92 20.81 -10.65
N CYS A 62 11.40 21.67 -9.78
CA CYS A 62 10.47 22.73 -10.18
C CYS A 62 10.78 24.05 -9.47
N ASP A 63 10.80 25.14 -10.25
CA ASP A 63 10.96 26.51 -9.74
C ASP A 63 9.63 27.10 -9.25
N ASP A 64 8.52 26.64 -9.84
CA ASP A 64 7.16 26.94 -9.43
C ASP A 64 6.31 25.65 -9.44
N TRP A 65 5.15 25.75 -8.81
CA TRP A 65 4.08 24.77 -8.78
C TRP A 65 3.99 23.87 -10.04
N THR A 66 4.34 22.59 -9.88
CA THR A 66 4.34 21.59 -10.97
C THR A 66 3.42 20.42 -10.67
N GLU A 67 2.65 19.98 -11.65
CA GLU A 67 1.74 18.83 -11.58
C GLU A 67 2.51 17.51 -11.60
N VAL A 68 2.15 16.57 -10.73
CA VAL A 68 2.81 15.26 -10.63
C VAL A 68 1.77 14.13 -10.55
N PRO A 69 1.93 13.04 -11.32
CA PRO A 69 1.10 11.84 -11.18
C PRO A 69 1.51 11.05 -9.92
N VAL A 70 0.97 11.47 -8.76
CA VAL A 70 1.40 10.96 -7.43
C VAL A 70 1.40 9.45 -7.35
N VAL A 71 0.31 8.78 -7.77
CA VAL A 71 0.20 7.32 -7.69
C VAL A 71 1.30 6.62 -8.50
N ASP A 72 1.58 7.09 -9.72
CA ASP A 72 2.60 6.50 -10.58
C ASP A 72 4.00 6.77 -10.02
N CYS A 73 4.30 7.99 -9.59
CA CYS A 73 5.57 8.34 -8.96
C CYS A 73 5.83 7.51 -7.69
N ILE A 74 4.83 7.40 -6.81
CA ILE A 74 4.94 6.61 -5.58
C ILE A 74 5.08 5.11 -5.90
N THR A 75 4.37 4.60 -6.91
CA THR A 75 4.53 3.21 -7.38
C THR A 75 5.94 2.93 -7.86
N GLN A 76 6.54 3.85 -8.62
CA GLN A 76 7.93 3.74 -9.09
C GLN A 76 8.92 3.76 -7.90
N ILE A 77 8.73 4.68 -6.95
CA ILE A 77 9.56 4.76 -5.74
C ILE A 77 9.49 3.45 -4.96
N VAL A 78 8.28 2.94 -4.69
CA VAL A 78 8.09 1.69 -3.95
C VAL A 78 8.68 0.50 -4.70
N ALA A 79 8.59 0.46 -6.04
CA ALA A 79 9.20 -0.60 -6.85
C ALA A 79 10.73 -0.59 -6.76
N ARG A 80 11.36 0.59 -6.80
CA ARG A 80 12.82 0.74 -6.59
C ARG A 80 13.25 0.31 -5.20
N VAL A 81 12.53 0.77 -4.17
CA VAL A 81 12.79 0.43 -2.77
C VAL A 81 12.60 -1.07 -2.50
N SER A 82 11.56 -1.67 -3.08
CA SER A 82 11.35 -3.12 -3.01
C SER A 82 12.49 -3.88 -3.70
N GLY A 83 12.95 -3.40 -4.86
CA GLY A 83 14.14 -3.92 -5.54
C GLY A 83 15.38 -3.92 -4.65
N ARG A 84 15.58 -2.83 -3.88
CA ARG A 84 16.70 -2.70 -2.92
C ARG A 84 16.63 -3.77 -1.83
N MET A 85 15.43 -4.07 -1.31
CA MET A 85 15.21 -5.13 -0.33
C MET A 85 15.39 -6.55 -0.92
N PHE A 86 15.11 -6.71 -2.21
CA PHE A 86 15.04 -8.01 -2.85
C PHE A 86 16.38 -8.49 -3.39
N GLY A 87 17.21 -7.60 -3.93
CA GLY A 87 18.51 -7.95 -4.50
C GLY A 87 19.51 -6.79 -4.48
N GLY A 88 19.38 -5.88 -3.53
CA GLY A 88 20.29 -4.76 -3.36
C GLY A 88 20.20 -3.73 -4.49
N THR A 89 21.30 -2.97 -4.67
CA THR A 89 21.39 -1.86 -5.64
C THR A 89 21.28 -2.34 -7.07
N GLU A 90 21.72 -3.58 -7.33
CA GLU A 90 21.65 -4.18 -8.67
C GLU A 90 20.21 -4.31 -9.16
N LEU A 91 19.27 -4.67 -8.28
CA LEU A 91 17.85 -4.72 -8.66
C LEU A 91 17.16 -3.35 -8.53
N SER A 92 17.49 -2.54 -7.52
CA SER A 92 16.83 -1.24 -7.34
C SER A 92 17.09 -0.25 -8.49
N ARG A 93 18.30 -0.29 -9.06
CA ARG A 93 18.72 0.59 -10.17
C ARG A 93 18.52 -0.04 -11.56
N ASN A 94 18.15 -1.31 -11.62
CA ASN A 94 17.83 -1.97 -12.89
C ASN A 94 16.43 -1.56 -13.37
N ARG A 95 16.40 -0.61 -14.32
CA ARG A 95 15.15 -0.10 -14.91
C ARG A 95 14.29 -1.19 -15.54
N GLU A 96 14.89 -2.22 -16.16
CA GLU A 96 14.14 -3.34 -16.74
C GLU A 96 13.44 -4.14 -15.64
N TRP A 97 14.13 -4.42 -14.52
CA TRP A 97 13.55 -5.11 -13.37
C TRP A 97 12.40 -4.32 -12.73
N VAL A 98 12.62 -3.03 -12.46
CA VAL A 98 11.63 -2.14 -11.83
C VAL A 98 10.37 -2.08 -12.69
N GLN A 99 10.51 -1.79 -13.98
CA GLN A 99 9.36 -1.72 -14.88
C GLN A 99 8.68 -3.08 -15.06
N THR A 100 9.46 -4.16 -15.14
CA THR A 100 8.92 -5.53 -15.24
C THR A 100 8.07 -5.88 -14.02
N SER A 101 8.51 -5.50 -12.83
CA SER A 101 7.82 -5.79 -11.57
C SER A 101 6.48 -5.04 -11.46
N ILE A 102 6.43 -3.80 -11.93
CA ILE A 102 5.20 -3.00 -12.00
C ILE A 102 4.25 -3.57 -13.07
N ASP A 103 4.76 -3.77 -14.29
CA ASP A 103 3.94 -4.21 -15.42
C ASP A 103 3.37 -5.62 -15.23
N PHE A 104 4.09 -6.48 -14.50
CA PHE A 104 3.68 -7.87 -14.27
C PHE A 104 2.30 -7.95 -13.60
N ALA A 105 1.99 -7.03 -12.69
CA ALA A 105 0.67 -6.99 -12.06
C ALA A 105 -0.44 -6.67 -13.06
N HIS A 106 -0.22 -5.63 -13.87
CA HIS A 106 -1.19 -5.19 -14.87
C HIS A 106 -1.40 -6.28 -15.94
N ASP A 107 -0.32 -6.92 -16.41
CA ASP A 107 -0.38 -8.01 -17.36
C ASP A 107 -1.09 -9.24 -16.79
N SER A 108 -0.83 -9.59 -15.53
CA SER A 108 -1.46 -10.74 -14.86
C SER A 108 -2.95 -10.53 -14.65
N PHE A 109 -3.37 -9.35 -14.17
CA PHE A 109 -4.77 -9.02 -14.01
C PHE A 109 -5.50 -9.00 -15.36
N ASN A 110 -4.92 -8.35 -16.38
CA ASN A 110 -5.49 -8.29 -17.73
C ASN A 110 -5.64 -9.68 -18.36
N ALA A 111 -4.65 -10.55 -18.19
CA ALA A 111 -4.71 -11.94 -18.64
C ALA A 111 -5.83 -12.72 -17.95
N ALA A 112 -5.95 -12.63 -16.62
CA ALA A 112 -7.00 -13.28 -15.85
C ALA A 112 -8.40 -12.84 -16.31
N GLN A 113 -8.63 -11.53 -16.42
CA GLN A 113 -9.90 -10.97 -16.87
C GLN A 113 -10.28 -11.40 -18.29
N LYS A 114 -9.31 -11.49 -19.19
CA LYS A 114 -9.56 -11.98 -20.56
C LYS A 114 -9.87 -13.47 -20.59
N LEU A 115 -9.18 -14.29 -19.81
CA LEU A 115 -9.42 -15.74 -19.74
C LEU A 115 -10.80 -16.07 -19.13
N LYS A 116 -11.24 -15.30 -18.14
CA LYS A 116 -12.56 -15.47 -17.49
C LYS A 116 -13.75 -15.28 -18.42
N LYS A 117 -13.56 -14.65 -19.59
CA LYS A 117 -14.60 -14.52 -20.63
C LYS A 117 -14.89 -15.83 -21.36
N PHE A 118 -14.02 -16.84 -21.24
CA PHE A 118 -14.14 -18.11 -21.93
C PHE A 118 -14.55 -19.24 -20.97
N PRO A 119 -15.37 -20.20 -21.43
CA PRO A 119 -15.66 -21.42 -20.68
C PRO A 119 -14.38 -22.16 -20.30
N GLY A 120 -14.36 -22.81 -19.13
CA GLY A 120 -13.16 -23.44 -18.56
C GLY A 120 -12.42 -24.41 -19.50
N TRP A 121 -13.17 -25.17 -20.32
CA TRP A 121 -12.61 -26.12 -21.28
C TRP A 121 -11.90 -25.47 -22.47
N LEU A 122 -12.24 -24.22 -22.81
CA LEU A 122 -11.64 -23.48 -23.92
C LEU A 122 -10.40 -22.67 -23.50
N ARG A 123 -10.24 -22.42 -22.19
CA ARG A 123 -9.12 -21.64 -21.64
C ARG A 123 -7.72 -22.17 -22.01
N PRO A 124 -7.43 -23.49 -22.04
CA PRO A 124 -6.12 -23.99 -22.43
C PRO A 124 -5.71 -23.58 -23.85
N VAL A 125 -6.65 -23.63 -24.79
CA VAL A 125 -6.42 -23.26 -26.20
C VAL A 125 -6.24 -21.74 -26.30
N VAL A 126 -7.17 -20.97 -25.73
CA VAL A 126 -7.13 -19.50 -25.79
C VAL A 126 -5.87 -18.94 -25.14
N ALA A 127 -5.43 -19.51 -24.01
CA ALA A 127 -4.24 -19.07 -23.30
C ALA A 127 -2.97 -19.14 -24.17
N GLN A 128 -2.88 -20.07 -25.13
CA GLN A 128 -1.73 -20.19 -26.04
C GLN A 128 -1.67 -19.03 -27.05
N PHE A 129 -2.82 -18.47 -27.43
CA PHE A 129 -2.92 -17.39 -28.41
C PHE A 129 -3.02 -16.00 -27.77
N LEU A 130 -3.33 -15.93 -26.48
CA LEU A 130 -3.57 -14.68 -25.79
C LEU A 130 -2.25 -13.87 -25.61
N PRO A 131 -2.14 -12.66 -26.19
CA PRO A 131 -0.93 -11.85 -26.06
C PRO A 131 -0.57 -11.52 -24.62
N ALA A 132 -1.57 -11.35 -23.74
CA ALA A 132 -1.34 -11.07 -22.32
C ALA A 132 -0.56 -12.19 -21.60
N ILE A 133 -0.84 -13.46 -21.91
CA ILE A 133 -0.09 -14.61 -21.36
C ILE A 133 1.33 -14.65 -21.92
N ARG A 134 1.52 -14.29 -23.19
CA ARG A 134 2.87 -14.18 -23.78
C ARG A 134 3.70 -13.10 -23.10
N ARG A 135 3.09 -11.96 -22.75
CA ARG A 135 3.75 -10.89 -21.99
C ARG A 135 4.15 -11.36 -20.60
N ILE A 136 3.30 -12.10 -19.88
CA ILE A 136 3.66 -12.71 -18.59
C ILE A 136 4.93 -13.56 -18.71
N ARG A 137 5.01 -14.45 -19.69
CA ARG A 137 6.23 -15.25 -19.94
C ARG A 137 7.45 -14.37 -20.23
N SER A 138 7.26 -13.27 -20.95
CA SER A 138 8.34 -12.29 -21.18
C SER A 138 8.78 -11.59 -19.89
N ARG A 139 7.86 -11.30 -18.95
CA ARG A 139 8.18 -10.75 -17.63
C ARG A 139 9.01 -11.71 -16.79
N TYR A 140 8.68 -13.01 -16.80
CA TYR A 140 9.52 -14.03 -16.16
C TYR A 140 10.93 -14.07 -16.73
N ARG A 141 11.08 -14.02 -18.06
CA ARG A 141 12.40 -13.97 -18.69
C ARG A 141 13.18 -12.69 -18.33
N ALA A 142 12.50 -11.56 -18.18
CA ALA A 142 13.14 -10.31 -17.73
C ALA A 142 13.57 -10.40 -16.26
N ALA A 143 12.75 -11.00 -15.40
CA ALA A 143 13.11 -11.31 -14.03
C ALA A 143 14.34 -12.24 -13.95
N GLU A 144 14.38 -13.28 -14.77
CA GLU A 144 15.55 -14.18 -14.88
C GLU A 144 16.80 -13.42 -15.34
N ARG A 145 16.71 -12.57 -16.37
CA ARG A 145 17.83 -11.74 -16.82
C ARG A 145 18.38 -10.80 -15.75
N ALA A 146 17.54 -10.34 -14.83
CA ALA A 146 17.96 -9.47 -13.73
C ALA A 146 18.54 -10.26 -12.54
N ALA A 147 17.87 -11.34 -12.12
CA ALA A 147 18.19 -12.03 -10.87
C ALA A 147 19.20 -13.17 -11.02
N VAL A 148 19.21 -13.90 -12.15
CA VAL A 148 20.11 -15.05 -12.35
C VAL A 148 21.58 -14.63 -12.37
N PRO A 149 22.01 -13.57 -13.10
CA PRO A 149 23.40 -13.15 -13.09
C PRO A 149 23.89 -12.75 -11.69
N LEU A 150 23.01 -12.15 -10.89
CA LEU A 150 23.30 -11.77 -9.50
C LEU A 150 23.51 -13.01 -8.61
N LEU A 151 22.66 -14.03 -8.76
CA LEU A 151 22.83 -15.32 -8.07
C LEU A 151 24.13 -16.02 -8.49
N ASP A 152 24.39 -16.10 -9.80
CA ASP A 152 25.60 -16.74 -10.36
C ASP A 152 26.89 -16.04 -9.89
N ALA A 153 26.88 -14.71 -9.82
CA ALA A 153 28.01 -13.93 -9.35
C ALA A 153 28.30 -14.21 -7.86
N ARG A 154 27.26 -14.25 -7.03
CA ARG A 154 27.36 -14.54 -5.59
C ARG A 154 27.83 -15.94 -5.29
N GLU A 155 27.39 -16.93 -6.07
CA GLU A 155 27.83 -18.31 -5.93
C GLU A 155 29.33 -18.47 -6.23
N LYS A 156 29.86 -17.69 -7.18
CA LYS A 156 31.29 -17.66 -7.51
C LYS A 156 32.12 -16.90 -6.50
N SER A 157 31.62 -15.79 -5.98
CA SER A 157 32.36 -14.95 -5.01
C SER A 157 32.27 -15.46 -3.57
N GLY A 158 31.26 -16.25 -3.23
CA GLY A 158 30.95 -16.63 -1.85
C GLY A 158 30.46 -15.45 -1.01
N GLU A 159 30.01 -14.37 -1.66
CA GLU A 159 29.57 -13.14 -0.98
C GLU A 159 28.23 -13.35 -0.29
N SER A 160 28.16 -12.95 0.99
CA SER A 160 26.91 -12.89 1.74
C SER A 160 26.21 -11.55 1.53
N ALA A 161 24.88 -11.58 1.44
CA ALA A 161 24.06 -10.39 1.27
C ALA A 161 22.88 -10.36 2.24
N PHE A 162 22.41 -9.15 2.55
CA PHE A 162 21.24 -8.93 3.41
C PHE A 162 20.01 -8.61 2.57
N ASP A 163 19.68 -9.49 1.62
CA ASP A 163 18.52 -9.35 0.75
C ASP A 163 17.74 -10.66 0.60
N LEU A 164 16.50 -10.52 0.13
CA LEU A 164 15.57 -11.64 0.00
C LEU A 164 16.11 -12.73 -0.93
N LEU A 165 16.75 -12.36 -2.03
CA LEU A 165 17.26 -13.30 -3.02
C LEU A 165 18.33 -14.21 -2.40
N TYR A 166 19.27 -13.64 -1.64
CA TYR A 166 20.27 -14.40 -0.89
C TYR A 166 19.62 -15.33 0.14
N TRP A 167 18.70 -14.81 0.96
CA TRP A 167 18.06 -15.63 1.99
C TRP A 167 17.22 -16.78 1.43
N MET A 168 16.58 -16.58 0.27
CA MET A 168 15.83 -17.63 -0.41
C MET A 168 16.77 -18.72 -0.96
N LYS A 169 17.92 -18.35 -1.52
CA LYS A 169 18.92 -19.32 -2.00
C LYS A 169 19.49 -20.16 -0.85
N GLU A 170 19.82 -19.53 0.28
CA GLU A 170 20.36 -20.19 1.48
C GLU A 170 19.38 -21.20 2.08
N GLN A 171 18.10 -20.84 2.20
CA GLN A 171 17.08 -21.66 2.87
C GLN A 171 16.27 -22.57 1.92
N GLY A 172 16.48 -22.44 0.61
CA GLY A 172 15.85 -23.29 -0.39
C GLY A 172 16.32 -24.74 -0.27
N VAL A 173 15.44 -25.70 -0.59
CA VAL A 173 15.78 -27.13 -0.61
C VAL A 173 15.54 -27.73 -1.99
N GLY A 174 16.45 -28.60 -2.45
CA GLY A 174 16.33 -29.28 -3.75
C GLY A 174 16.09 -28.32 -4.90
N GLY A 175 14.98 -28.52 -5.63
CA GLY A 175 14.59 -27.69 -6.77
C GLY A 175 14.27 -26.23 -6.43
N GLU A 176 14.08 -25.87 -5.15
CA GLU A 176 13.90 -24.47 -4.75
C GLU A 176 15.19 -23.64 -4.87
N LYS A 177 16.36 -24.28 -5.01
CA LYS A 177 17.64 -23.60 -5.23
C LYS A 177 17.91 -23.25 -6.69
N ASP A 178 17.03 -23.66 -7.61
CA ASP A 178 17.12 -23.31 -9.03
C ASP A 178 17.01 -21.79 -9.22
N HIS A 179 17.90 -21.21 -10.02
CA HIS A 179 17.98 -19.76 -10.18
C HIS A 179 16.76 -19.20 -10.92
N GLY A 180 16.22 -19.93 -11.89
CA GLY A 180 14.98 -19.55 -12.59
C GLY A 180 13.77 -19.57 -11.65
N PHE A 181 13.67 -20.60 -10.81
CA PHE A 181 12.66 -20.68 -9.76
C PHE A 181 12.73 -19.50 -8.79
N LEU A 182 13.92 -19.18 -8.28
CA LEU A 182 14.13 -18.05 -7.36
C LEU A 182 13.76 -16.71 -8.01
N ALA A 183 14.15 -16.49 -9.26
CA ALA A 183 13.79 -15.29 -10.03
C ALA A 183 12.26 -15.18 -10.20
N GLY A 184 11.60 -16.29 -10.52
CA GLY A 184 10.14 -16.34 -10.67
C GLY A 184 9.39 -16.07 -9.36
N ILE A 185 9.88 -16.60 -8.23
CA ILE A 185 9.33 -16.29 -6.91
C ILE A 185 9.54 -14.81 -6.56
N LEU A 186 10.71 -14.24 -6.85
CA LEU A 186 11.00 -12.84 -6.60
C LEU A 186 10.02 -11.90 -7.34
N LEU A 187 9.67 -12.23 -8.58
CA LEU A 187 8.68 -11.49 -9.37
C LEU A 187 7.28 -11.54 -8.73
N ILE A 188 6.87 -12.70 -8.20
CA ILE A 188 5.58 -12.87 -7.49
C ILE A 188 5.57 -12.07 -6.17
N VAL A 189 6.67 -12.08 -5.42
CA VAL A 189 6.78 -11.27 -4.19
C VAL A 189 6.72 -9.78 -4.52
N SER A 190 7.34 -9.37 -5.62
CA SER A 190 7.31 -7.98 -6.08
C SER A 190 5.89 -7.52 -6.44
N PHE A 191 5.10 -8.37 -7.10
CA PHE A 191 3.68 -8.11 -7.34
C PHE A 191 2.92 -7.76 -6.06
N ALA A 192 3.11 -8.56 -4.99
CA ALA A 192 2.38 -8.38 -3.73
C ALA A 192 2.84 -7.12 -2.99
N ALA A 193 4.15 -6.83 -3.01
CA ALA A 193 4.74 -5.72 -2.29
C ALA A 193 4.43 -4.35 -2.92
N ILE A 194 4.51 -4.23 -4.25
CA ILE A 194 4.55 -2.91 -4.90
C ILE A 194 3.22 -2.16 -4.77
N HIS A 195 2.11 -2.76 -5.23
CA HIS A 195 0.84 -2.03 -5.32
C HIS A 195 0.23 -1.72 -3.96
N THR A 196 0.27 -2.67 -3.03
CA THR A 196 -0.30 -2.48 -1.70
C THR A 196 0.51 -1.44 -0.91
N SER A 197 1.84 -1.49 -0.98
CA SER A 197 2.71 -0.51 -0.31
C SER A 197 2.76 0.86 -1.00
N ALA A 198 2.42 0.97 -2.29
CA ALA A 198 2.29 2.26 -2.97
C ALA A 198 0.93 2.94 -2.71
N ALA A 199 -0.14 2.15 -2.59
CA ALA A 199 -1.49 2.67 -2.40
C ALA A 199 -1.64 3.42 -1.06
N ALA A 200 -1.12 2.87 0.05
CA ALA A 200 -1.22 3.50 1.37
C ALA A 200 -0.62 4.92 1.44
N PRO A 201 0.65 5.16 1.05
CA PRO A 201 1.21 6.52 1.03
C PRO A 201 0.55 7.43 -0.02
N SER A 202 0.09 6.88 -1.15
CA SER A 202 -0.62 7.68 -2.16
C SER A 202 -1.95 8.23 -1.61
N GLN A 203 -2.74 7.37 -0.97
CA GLN A 203 -4.00 7.75 -0.30
C GLN A 203 -3.75 8.75 0.82
N LEU A 204 -2.74 8.49 1.67
CA LEU A 204 -2.34 9.39 2.73
C LEU A 204 -2.00 10.79 2.19
N ILE A 205 -1.26 10.88 1.07
CA ILE A 205 -0.95 12.16 0.45
C ILE A 205 -2.24 12.89 0.09
N TYR A 206 -3.20 12.22 -0.55
CA TYR A 206 -4.48 12.83 -0.90
C TYR A 206 -5.29 13.28 0.33
N ASP A 207 -5.32 12.49 1.39
CA ASP A 207 -6.00 12.85 2.64
C ASP A 207 -5.35 14.08 3.30
N LEU A 208 -4.00 14.16 3.30
CA LEU A 208 -3.27 15.32 3.80
C LEU A 208 -3.53 16.60 2.97
N CYS A 209 -3.88 16.46 1.69
CA CYS A 209 -4.30 17.61 0.88
C CYS A 209 -5.64 18.18 1.35
N GLN A 210 -6.52 17.34 1.87
CA GLN A 210 -7.82 17.74 2.43
C GLN A 210 -7.70 18.23 3.87
N HIS A 211 -6.65 17.80 4.59
CA HIS A 211 -6.39 18.11 6.00
C HIS A 211 -5.01 18.76 6.21
N PRO A 212 -4.79 19.97 5.69
CA PRO A 212 -3.49 20.64 5.79
C PRO A 212 -3.05 20.95 7.24
N GLU A 213 -3.98 21.01 8.19
CA GLU A 213 -3.72 21.17 9.62
C GLU A 213 -2.87 20.03 10.21
N CYS A 214 -2.89 18.84 9.59
CA CYS A 214 -2.09 17.69 10.01
C CYS A 214 -0.62 17.77 9.57
N ILE A 215 -0.30 18.57 8.55
CA ILE A 215 1.01 18.54 7.87
C ILE A 215 2.15 19.01 8.79
N GLU A 216 2.01 20.17 9.45
CA GLU A 216 3.10 20.69 10.27
C GLU A 216 3.34 19.86 11.55
N PRO A 217 2.30 19.38 12.27
CA PRO A 217 2.48 18.41 13.35
C PRO A 217 3.25 17.15 12.92
N LEU A 218 2.93 16.58 11.75
CA LEU A 218 3.65 15.43 11.20
C LEU A 218 5.10 15.74 10.88
N ARG A 219 5.38 16.92 10.30
CA ARG A 219 6.77 17.36 10.04
C ARG A 219 7.55 17.56 11.32
N ALA A 220 6.94 18.12 12.35
CA ALA A 220 7.57 18.30 13.66
C ALA A 220 7.91 16.95 14.31
N GLU A 221 6.97 15.99 14.27
CA GLU A 221 7.20 14.62 14.74
C GLU A 221 8.34 13.94 13.96
N ALA A 222 8.31 14.01 12.62
CA ALA A 222 9.36 13.44 11.77
C ALA A 222 10.74 14.05 12.07
N ARG A 223 10.85 15.39 12.21
CA ARG A 223 12.10 16.07 12.56
C ARG A 223 12.66 15.62 13.91
N LYS A 224 11.80 15.33 14.88
CA LYS A 224 12.21 14.83 16.20
C LYS A 224 12.70 13.38 16.14
N ALA A 225 12.18 12.57 15.22
CA ALA A 225 12.53 11.17 15.07
C ALA A 225 13.79 10.92 14.22
N MET A 226 14.25 11.93 13.46
CA MET A 226 15.46 11.85 12.63
C MET A 226 16.74 12.11 13.45
N ASP A 227 17.84 11.48 13.02
CA ASP A 227 19.19 11.76 13.50
C ASP A 227 19.82 12.99 12.81
N GLU A 228 21.08 13.30 13.16
CA GLU A 228 21.83 14.43 12.60
C GLU A 228 22.06 14.31 11.08
N GLN A 229 21.98 13.10 10.53
CA GLN A 229 22.12 12.83 9.09
C GLN A 229 20.77 12.86 8.37
N GLY A 230 19.68 13.18 9.06
CA GLY A 230 18.33 13.20 8.50
C GLY A 230 17.76 11.81 8.24
N LYS A 231 18.31 10.76 8.87
CA LYS A 231 17.82 9.39 8.77
C LYS A 231 17.01 9.02 10.01
N ILE A 232 16.03 8.14 9.84
CA ILE A 232 15.23 7.59 10.93
C ILE A 232 15.92 6.33 11.42
N THR A 233 16.34 6.36 12.67
CA THR A 233 16.93 5.20 13.36
C THR A 233 15.85 4.21 13.77
N LYS A 234 16.23 2.99 14.18
CA LYS A 234 15.28 1.98 14.71
C LYS A 234 14.46 2.53 15.88
N SER A 235 15.07 3.32 16.77
CA SER A 235 14.34 3.96 17.87
C SER A 235 13.49 5.15 17.39
N GLY A 236 13.92 5.86 16.34
CA GLY A 236 13.14 6.90 15.69
C GLY A 236 11.80 6.41 15.16
N PHE A 237 11.75 5.21 14.56
CA PHE A 237 10.48 4.61 14.08
C PHE A 237 9.44 4.40 15.19
N MET A 238 9.89 4.13 16.42
CA MET A 238 8.99 3.98 17.57
C MET A 238 8.46 5.33 18.09
N GLN A 239 8.97 6.45 17.56
CA GLN A 239 8.63 7.81 17.96
C GLN A 239 7.78 8.55 16.91
N LEU A 240 7.01 7.80 16.10
CA LEU A 240 6.11 8.33 15.07
C LEU A 240 4.61 8.02 15.34
N PRO A 241 4.08 8.20 16.58
CA PRO A 241 2.71 7.84 16.90
C PRO A 241 1.64 8.64 16.14
N LEU A 242 1.90 9.91 15.80
CA LEU A 242 0.96 10.72 15.03
C LEU A 242 0.89 10.24 13.57
N LEU A 243 2.03 9.97 12.94
CA LEU A 243 2.08 9.38 11.61
C LEU A 243 1.35 8.03 11.57
N ASP A 244 1.60 7.16 12.54
CA ASP A 244 0.93 5.85 12.62
C ASP A 244 -0.59 6.00 12.83
N SER A 245 -1.02 6.95 13.65
CA SER A 245 -2.44 7.26 13.87
C SER A 245 -3.13 7.75 12.59
N ILE A 246 -2.53 8.70 11.88
CA ILE A 246 -3.11 9.26 10.64
C ILE A 246 -3.10 8.22 9.51
N MET A 247 -2.05 7.41 9.40
CA MET A 247 -2.01 6.30 8.44
C MET A 247 -3.15 5.30 8.67
N LYS A 248 -3.42 4.94 9.93
CA LYS A 248 -4.53 4.04 10.29
C LYS A 248 -5.89 4.67 9.96
N GLU A 249 -6.06 5.95 10.25
CA GLU A 249 -7.31 6.66 9.95
C GLU A 249 -7.53 6.79 8.43
N SER A 250 -6.50 7.12 7.66
CA SER A 250 -6.52 7.13 6.19
C SER A 250 -6.95 5.77 5.62
N GLN A 251 -6.34 4.68 6.10
CA GLN A 251 -6.68 3.32 5.66
C GLN A 251 -8.08 2.86 6.11
N ARG A 252 -8.61 3.42 7.21
CA ARG A 252 -9.99 3.13 7.65
C ARG A 252 -11.01 3.63 6.63
N PHE A 253 -10.76 4.77 5.99
CA PHE A 253 -11.62 5.31 4.94
C PHE A 253 -11.27 4.78 3.55
N ASN A 254 -10.01 4.40 3.34
CA ASN A 254 -9.48 3.95 2.06
C ASN A 254 -8.95 2.50 2.16
N PRO A 255 -9.79 1.49 2.42
CA PRO A 255 -9.32 0.12 2.58
C PRO A 255 -8.66 -0.38 1.28
N LEU A 256 -7.42 -0.85 1.39
CA LEU A 256 -6.59 -1.31 0.25
C LEU A 256 -7.19 -2.51 -0.49
N LEU A 257 -7.92 -3.34 0.23
CA LEU A 257 -8.64 -4.49 -0.31
C LEU A 257 -10.08 -4.37 0.15
N LEU A 258 -10.99 -4.10 -0.79
CA LEU A 258 -12.40 -4.43 -0.63
C LEU A 258 -12.54 -5.95 -0.72
N SER A 259 -12.00 -6.67 0.26
CA SER A 259 -12.46 -8.02 0.51
C SER A 259 -13.82 -7.87 1.17
N GLU A 260 -14.87 -7.84 0.35
CA GLU A 260 -16.03 -8.65 0.74
C GLU A 260 -15.43 -10.02 1.06
N PHE A 261 -15.34 -10.34 2.35
CA PHE A 261 -15.20 -11.73 2.77
C PHE A 261 -16.44 -12.41 2.20
N PHE A 262 -16.34 -12.92 0.96
CA PHE A 262 -17.29 -13.86 0.41
C PHE A 262 -17.19 -15.09 1.32
N LEU A 263 -17.97 -15.08 2.40
CA LEU A 263 -18.36 -16.30 3.07
C LEU A 263 -18.97 -17.16 1.96
N PRO A 264 -18.39 -18.34 1.65
CA PRO A 264 -18.97 -19.21 0.66
C PRO A 264 -20.43 -19.46 1.04
N SER A 265 -21.35 -19.12 0.14
CA SER A 265 -22.76 -19.45 0.32
C SER A 265 -22.88 -20.96 0.19
N PHE A 266 -22.79 -21.68 1.30
CA PHE A 266 -23.06 -23.12 1.31
C PHE A 266 -24.56 -23.33 1.08
N PRO A 267 -24.97 -24.24 0.18
CA PRO A 267 -26.37 -24.58 0.02
C PRO A 267 -26.83 -25.37 1.26
N ASP A 268 -27.92 -24.90 1.87
CA ASP A 268 -28.71 -25.54 2.92
C ASP A 268 -27.95 -26.13 4.12
N ARG A 269 -27.59 -25.27 5.08
CA ARG A 269 -27.66 -25.64 6.49
C ARG A 269 -28.26 -24.49 7.30
N THR A 270 -29.36 -24.78 7.97
CA THR A 270 -30.04 -23.91 8.93
C THR A 270 -29.04 -23.30 9.91
N LEU A 271 -28.89 -21.97 9.86
CA LEU A 271 -28.09 -21.18 10.78
C LEU A 271 -28.75 -21.18 12.17
N THR A 272 -28.39 -22.13 13.03
CA THR A 272 -28.59 -21.98 14.46
C THR A 272 -27.48 -21.07 14.99
N ALA A 273 -27.72 -19.77 14.99
CA ALA A 273 -26.83 -18.80 15.59
C ALA A 273 -26.82 -18.98 17.11
N LEU A 274 -25.77 -19.60 17.64
CA LEU A 274 -25.44 -19.55 19.07
C LEU A 274 -23.95 -19.21 19.26
N ALA A 275 -23.76 -17.98 19.73
CA ALA A 275 -22.69 -17.52 20.63
C ALA A 275 -21.23 -17.71 20.19
N THR A 276 -20.72 -16.77 19.38
CA THR A 276 -19.34 -16.25 19.54
C THR A 276 -19.18 -14.84 18.95
N THR A 277 -20.15 -13.97 19.21
CA THR A 277 -20.09 -12.52 18.90
C THR A 277 -20.14 -11.65 20.17
N SER A 278 -19.80 -12.21 21.33
CA SER A 278 -19.82 -11.50 22.62
C SER A 278 -18.48 -10.85 23.01
N HIS A 279 -17.33 -11.28 22.48
CA HIS A 279 -16.04 -10.71 22.90
C HIS A 279 -15.56 -9.47 22.12
N LEU A 280 -16.07 -9.23 20.91
CA LEU A 280 -15.77 -8.00 20.16
C LEU A 280 -16.74 -6.83 20.47
N ARG A 281 -17.91 -7.11 21.05
CA ARG A 281 -18.91 -6.09 21.42
C ARG A 281 -18.66 -5.45 22.78
N ALA A 282 -17.95 -6.14 23.69
CA ALA A 282 -17.68 -5.63 25.04
C ALA A 282 -16.70 -4.44 25.06
N HIS A 283 -15.69 -4.43 24.18
CA HIS A 283 -14.77 -3.30 24.02
C HIS A 283 -15.41 -2.09 23.30
N HIS A 284 -16.48 -2.32 22.52
CA HIS A 284 -17.20 -1.27 21.80
C HIS A 284 -18.11 -0.42 22.74
N HIS A 285 -18.67 -1.02 23.80
CA HIS A 285 -19.54 -0.28 24.73
C HIS A 285 -18.80 0.50 25.82
N GLN A 286 -17.60 0.07 26.23
CA GLN A 286 -16.81 0.78 27.24
C GLN A 286 -16.18 2.09 26.71
N GLY A 287 -15.81 2.16 25.42
CA GLY A 287 -15.28 3.37 24.80
C GLY A 287 -16.33 4.45 24.52
N LEU A 288 -17.55 4.06 24.13
CA LEU A 288 -18.64 4.99 23.84
C LEU A 288 -19.26 5.61 25.11
N ALA A 289 -19.27 4.89 26.24
CA ALA A 289 -19.79 5.41 27.50
C ALA A 289 -18.88 6.48 28.14
N ALA A 290 -17.57 6.46 27.84
CA ALA A 290 -16.63 7.49 28.30
C ALA A 290 -16.75 8.80 27.50
N LEU A 291 -17.12 8.73 26.21
CA LEU A 291 -17.27 9.89 25.33
C LEU A 291 -18.61 10.64 25.50
N GLN A 292 -19.63 10.03 26.11
CA GLN A 292 -20.91 10.71 26.37
C GLN A 292 -20.93 11.56 27.65
N ARG A 293 -19.95 11.40 28.57
CA ARG A 293 -19.91 12.16 29.83
C ARG A 293 -19.15 13.49 29.78
N LEU A 294 -18.65 13.90 28.60
CA LEU A 294 -17.91 15.15 28.42
C LEU A 294 -18.47 16.07 27.33
N ARG A 295 -19.74 15.90 26.93
CA ARG A 295 -20.42 16.94 26.14
C ARG A 295 -20.75 18.13 27.06
N PRO A 296 -20.29 19.36 26.79
CA PRO A 296 -21.00 20.52 27.30
C PRO A 296 -22.40 20.54 26.67
N PRO A 297 -23.43 21.03 27.38
CA PRO A 297 -24.79 21.10 26.84
C PRO A 297 -24.80 21.96 25.57
N ARG A 298 -25.54 21.49 24.55
CA ARG A 298 -25.78 22.25 23.31
C ARG A 298 -26.35 23.63 23.68
N PRO A 299 -25.90 24.73 23.06
CA PRO A 299 -26.55 26.01 23.27
C PRO A 299 -27.96 25.93 22.68
N HIS A 300 -28.98 25.98 23.54
CA HIS A 300 -30.31 26.40 23.13
C HIS A 300 -30.20 27.83 22.60
N ALA A 301 -30.79 28.07 21.43
CA ALA A 301 -31.11 29.42 21.00
C ALA A 301 -31.94 30.11 22.10
N ASP A 302 -31.61 31.37 22.37
CA ASP A 302 -32.21 32.31 23.33
C ASP A 302 -31.43 32.52 24.64
N TRP A 303 -30.40 33.39 24.59
CA TRP A 303 -29.97 34.18 25.74
C TRP A 303 -29.50 35.60 25.32
N PRO A 304 -29.84 36.68 26.05
CA PRO A 304 -29.59 38.06 25.61
C PRO A 304 -28.12 38.48 25.74
N ALA A 305 -27.70 39.38 24.86
CA ALA A 305 -26.37 39.97 24.78
C ALA A 305 -26.00 40.84 26.00
N HIS A 306 -25.49 40.22 27.06
CA HIS A 306 -24.55 40.83 28.01
C HIS A 306 -23.80 39.68 28.70
N GLN A 307 -22.53 39.90 29.09
CA GLN A 307 -21.53 38.90 29.48
C GLN A 307 -20.62 38.39 28.34
N ARG A 308 -20.03 39.33 27.60
CA ARG A 308 -18.63 39.17 27.18
C ARG A 308 -17.76 39.66 28.35
N HIS A 309 -16.58 39.07 28.52
CA HIS A 309 -15.59 39.32 29.59
C HIS A 309 -15.71 38.44 30.84
N ARG A 310 -15.07 37.26 30.79
CA ARG A 310 -14.17 36.79 31.86
C ARG A 310 -13.37 35.57 31.39
N HIS A 311 -12.09 35.57 31.78
CA HIS A 311 -11.05 34.52 31.69
C HIS A 311 -10.08 34.58 30.49
N GLY A 312 -8.85 34.98 30.83
CA GLY A 312 -7.64 34.98 30.00
C GLY A 312 -6.90 33.61 29.98
N PRO A 313 -5.59 33.59 29.68
CA PRO A 313 -4.95 32.49 28.96
C PRO A 313 -4.67 31.27 29.85
N GLN A 314 -5.11 30.08 29.43
CA GLN A 314 -4.76 28.80 30.07
C GLN A 314 -3.68 28.06 29.28
N ALA A 315 -2.75 27.49 30.04
CA ALA A 315 -1.53 26.81 29.62
C ALA A 315 -1.78 25.51 28.83
N LEU A 316 -0.81 25.16 27.96
CA LEU A 316 -0.74 23.87 27.26
C LEU A 316 -0.38 22.74 28.23
N PRO A 317 -0.99 21.55 28.14
CA PRO A 317 -0.62 20.41 28.98
C PRO A 317 0.62 19.66 28.45
N GLY A 318 1.38 19.07 29.38
CA GLY A 318 2.60 18.30 29.14
C GLY A 318 2.39 16.90 28.51
N PRO A 319 3.46 16.12 28.32
CA PRO A 319 3.47 14.93 27.48
C PRO A 319 2.76 13.77 28.18
N GLY A 320 1.55 13.44 27.71
CA GLY A 320 0.73 12.34 28.24
C GLY A 320 -0.62 12.18 27.54
N ASP A 321 -1.12 13.23 26.86
CA ASP A 321 -2.41 13.19 26.15
C ASP A 321 -2.23 13.28 24.63
N VAL A 322 -1.92 12.16 23.97
CA VAL A 322 -2.12 12.05 22.51
C VAL A 322 -3.54 11.54 22.29
N ARG A 323 -4.46 12.44 21.95
CA ARG A 323 -5.83 12.08 21.54
C ARG A 323 -5.83 11.63 20.08
N PRO A 324 -6.59 10.58 19.71
CA PRO A 324 -6.77 10.23 18.30
C PRO A 324 -7.54 11.36 17.59
N LEU A 325 -6.92 11.93 16.55
CA LEU A 325 -7.59 12.81 15.60
C LEU A 325 -8.44 11.92 14.69
N ALA A 326 -9.76 12.00 14.83
CA ALA A 326 -10.70 11.35 13.92
C ALA A 326 -11.05 12.33 12.79
N PHE A 327 -11.07 11.87 11.54
CA PHE A 327 -11.63 12.68 10.46
C PHE A 327 -13.14 12.68 10.61
N GLN A 328 -13.71 13.85 10.96
CA GLN A 328 -15.16 14.02 11.03
C GLN A 328 -15.63 14.62 9.69
N GLN A 329 -16.33 13.81 8.89
CA GLN A 329 -17.04 14.29 7.72
C GLN A 329 -18.48 14.65 8.12
N ASP A 330 -18.88 15.90 7.87
CA ASP A 330 -20.29 16.29 7.89
C ASP A 330 -21.02 15.54 6.78
N ALA A 331 -22.04 14.76 7.13
CA ALA A 331 -22.79 13.96 6.18
C ALA A 331 -23.63 14.85 5.24
N PRO A 332 -23.50 14.73 3.90
CA PRO A 332 -24.55 15.12 2.98
C PRO A 332 -25.33 13.88 2.54
N GLY A 333 -26.65 14.01 2.51
CA GLY A 333 -27.53 13.00 1.90
C GLY A 333 -27.31 12.89 0.39
N ARG A 334 -27.51 11.67 -0.11
CA ARG A 334 -27.43 11.20 -1.51
C ARG A 334 -26.01 11.04 -2.08
N SER A 335 -25.79 9.80 -2.51
CA SER A 335 -24.60 9.25 -3.15
C SER A 335 -24.32 9.90 -4.50
N ASP A 336 -23.23 10.65 -4.59
CA ASP A 336 -22.49 10.87 -5.83
C ASP A 336 -21.12 10.20 -5.69
N HIS A 337 -20.88 9.18 -6.51
CA HIS A 337 -19.57 8.53 -6.64
C HIS A 337 -18.87 9.13 -7.85
N GLY A 338 -18.11 10.20 -7.62
CA GLY A 338 -17.22 10.83 -8.60
C GLY A 338 -15.76 10.54 -8.26
N GLY A 339 -15.01 9.98 -9.23
CA GLY A 339 -13.57 9.76 -9.10
C GLY A 339 -12.83 11.07 -8.85
N GLN A 340 -12.04 11.10 -7.76
CA GLN A 340 -11.21 12.27 -7.43
C GLN A 340 -9.88 12.16 -8.17
N SER A 341 -9.71 12.97 -9.22
CA SER A 341 -8.39 13.30 -9.75
C SER A 341 -7.89 14.54 -9.01
N ALA A 342 -6.92 14.36 -8.12
CA ALA A 342 -6.25 15.46 -7.43
C ALA A 342 -4.86 15.66 -8.04
N VAL A 343 -4.64 16.86 -8.59
CA VAL A 343 -3.33 17.34 -9.04
C VAL A 343 -2.57 17.82 -7.82
N CYS A 344 -1.50 17.12 -7.44
CA CYS A 344 -0.58 17.60 -6.43
C CYS A 344 0.44 18.51 -7.10
N VAL A 345 0.66 19.65 -6.47
CA VAL A 345 1.50 20.72 -6.99
C VAL A 345 2.72 20.79 -6.05
N VAL A 346 3.96 21.03 -6.45
CA VAL A 346 5.11 21.13 -5.49
C VAL A 346 5.78 22.51 -5.55
N LYS A 347 6.25 23.08 -4.42
CA LYS A 347 6.92 24.40 -4.34
C LYS A 347 8.35 24.31 -3.76
N PRO A 348 9.37 24.98 -4.33
CA PRO A 348 10.74 24.95 -3.81
C PRO A 348 10.98 25.87 -2.59
N GLY A 349 12.01 25.57 -1.81
CA GLY A 349 12.55 26.44 -0.75
C GLY A 349 11.88 26.36 0.63
N LYS A 350 10.89 25.49 0.82
CA LYS A 350 10.35 25.13 2.14
C LYS A 350 10.36 23.61 2.31
N PRO A 351 10.84 23.05 3.42
CA PRO A 351 10.82 21.61 3.63
C PRO A 351 9.37 21.09 3.64
N GLY A 352 9.03 20.24 2.66
CA GLY A 352 7.83 19.39 2.62
C GLY A 352 6.91 19.57 1.40
N LEU A 353 6.04 18.58 1.18
CA LEU A 353 5.00 18.57 0.15
C LEU A 353 3.94 19.62 0.51
N TRP A 354 3.68 20.56 -0.38
CA TRP A 354 2.55 21.50 -0.29
C TRP A 354 1.56 21.05 -1.34
N VAL A 355 0.26 21.04 -1.12
CA VAL A 355 -0.69 20.71 -2.18
C VAL A 355 -1.79 21.74 -2.19
N ARG A 356 -2.11 22.27 -3.37
CA ARG A 356 -3.21 23.22 -3.55
C ARG A 356 -4.44 22.43 -4.04
N PRO A 357 -5.60 22.53 -3.37
CA PRO A 357 -6.82 21.96 -3.91
C PRO A 357 -7.21 22.74 -5.18
N ALA A 358 -7.02 22.14 -6.35
CA ALA A 358 -7.47 22.70 -7.61
C ALA A 358 -8.97 22.38 -7.81
N ARG A 359 -9.80 23.41 -8.00
CA ARG A 359 -11.13 23.27 -8.61
C ARG A 359 -10.96 23.40 -10.11
N LEU A 360 -11.05 22.30 -10.87
CA LEU A 360 -11.08 22.33 -12.34
C LEU A 360 -12.12 21.34 -12.91
N PRO A 361 -12.68 21.64 -14.10
CA PRO A 361 -13.88 21.01 -14.62
C PRO A 361 -13.65 19.64 -15.26
N TRP A 362 -14.70 18.85 -15.25
CA TRP A 362 -14.86 17.47 -15.76
C TRP A 362 -14.12 17.19 -17.06
N VAL A 363 -13.05 16.37 -16.99
CA VAL A 363 -12.49 15.64 -18.14
C VAL A 363 -12.37 14.17 -17.73
N SER A 364 -13.10 13.33 -18.46
CA SER A 364 -13.35 11.92 -18.15
C SER A 364 -12.08 11.07 -18.29
N PHE A 365 -11.57 10.52 -17.19
CA PHE A 365 -10.64 9.38 -17.20
C PHE A 365 -11.33 8.17 -16.58
N SER A 366 -11.84 7.28 -17.44
CA SER A 366 -12.55 6.07 -17.06
C SER A 366 -11.63 4.85 -17.19
N ILE A 367 -10.98 4.44 -16.10
CA ILE A 367 -10.48 3.06 -15.95
C ILE A 367 -10.67 2.65 -14.49
N PHE A 368 -11.84 2.11 -14.17
CA PHE A 368 -12.06 0.97 -13.26
C PHE A 368 -13.59 0.71 -13.25
N LEU A 369 -13.97 -0.49 -13.71
CA LEU A 369 -15.25 -1.16 -13.50
C LEU A 369 -16.52 -0.28 -13.50
N PHE A 370 -17.23 -0.20 -14.63
CA PHE A 370 -18.69 -0.41 -14.78
C PHE A 370 -19.06 -0.14 -16.26
N ARG A 371 -19.93 -0.98 -16.83
CA ARG A 371 -20.42 -0.86 -18.23
C ARG A 371 -21.28 0.41 -18.39
N PRO A 372 -21.34 1.02 -19.59
CA PRO A 372 -22.10 2.24 -19.81
C PRO A 372 -23.59 1.91 -19.99
N ALA A 373 -24.47 2.65 -19.31
CA ALA A 373 -25.84 2.83 -19.74
C ALA A 373 -26.01 4.32 -20.05
N SER A 374 -26.12 4.63 -21.34
CA SER A 374 -26.43 5.96 -21.85
C SER A 374 -27.84 6.37 -21.44
N VAL A 375 -28.00 7.53 -20.81
CA VAL A 375 -29.23 8.33 -20.88
C VAL A 375 -28.85 9.81 -20.82
N CYS A 376 -29.11 10.53 -21.92
CA CYS A 376 -29.16 12.01 -22.00
C CYS A 376 -30.23 12.52 -21.01
N ILE A 377 -30.14 13.68 -20.37
CA ILE A 377 -29.75 15.05 -20.78
C ILE A 377 -29.16 15.74 -19.55
#